data_AF-A0A2S9MYZ4-F1
#
_entry.id   AF-A0A2S9MYZ4-F1
#
_cell.length_a   1.000
_cell.length_b   1.000
_cell.length_c   1.000
_cell.angle_alpha   90.00
_cell.angle_beta   90.00
_cell.angle_gamma   90.00
#
_symmetry.space_group_name_H-M   'P 1'
#
loop_
_entity.id
_entity.type
_entity.pdbx_description
1 polymer ?
#
loop_
_entity_poly.entity_id
_entity_poly.type
_entity_poly.pdbx_seq_one_letter_code
_entity_poly.pdbx_strand_id
1 'polypeptide(L)'
;MDVPHEELTDETVSKAIDVGMYFGMVLLKNHPSLRWDFKTESKRFADYGQPVIVGFGAAILNPVRIAITLAYGVAAGTQSGSRLGQVYQFWSDKAGG
;
A
#
# COMPACT_ATOMS: atom_id res chain seq x y z
N MET A 1 -11.33 12.44 19.64
CA MET A 1 -11.28 11.56 18.46
C MET A 1 -12.65 10.94 18.36
N ASP A 2 -13.43 11.32 17.35
CA ASP A 2 -14.69 10.60 17.07
C ASP A 2 -14.32 9.28 16.41
N VAL A 3 -14.78 8.19 17.00
CA VAL A 3 -14.64 6.85 16.42
C VAL A 3 -15.71 6.73 15.33
N PRO A 4 -15.37 6.37 14.08
CA PRO A 4 -16.35 6.14 13.04
C PRO A 4 -17.41 5.15 13.52
N HIS A 5 -18.68 5.42 13.22
CA HIS A 5 -19.77 4.49 13.56
C HIS A 5 -19.78 3.25 12.65
N GLU A 6 -19.13 3.35 11.49
CA GLU A 6 -19.08 2.33 10.45
C GLU A 6 -17.62 1.92 10.17
N GLU A 7 -17.45 0.65 9.81
CA GLU A 7 -16.16 0.00 9.60
C GLU A 7 -16.20 -0.79 8.28
N LEU A 8 -15.06 -0.97 7.63
CA LEU A 8 -14.96 -1.83 6.45
C LEU A 8 -15.28 -3.28 6.85
N THR A 9 -16.05 -3.97 6.01
CA THR A 9 -16.30 -5.40 6.21
C THR A 9 -15.02 -6.22 6.01
N ASP A 10 -14.93 -7.39 6.66
CA ASP A 10 -13.82 -8.33 6.44
C ASP A 10 -13.65 -8.70 4.96
N GLU A 11 -14.76 -8.80 4.22
CA GLU A 11 -14.72 -9.02 2.77
C GLU A 11 -14.01 -7.85 2.05
N THR A 12 -14.33 -6.61 2.42
CA THR A 12 -13.70 -5.42 1.83
C THR A 12 -12.22 -5.34 2.18
N VAL A 13 -11.85 -5.63 3.43
CA VAL A 13 -10.45 -5.70 3.87
C VAL A 13 -9.69 -6.78 3.11
N SER A 14 -10.27 -7.97 2.96
CA SER A 14 -9.69 -9.08 2.18
C SER A 14 -9.41 -8.67 0.73
N LYS A 15 -10.39 -8.05 0.06
CA LYS A 15 -10.18 -7.52 -1.31
C LYS A 15 -9.12 -6.43 -1.36
N ALA A 16 -9.05 -5.56 -0.35
CA ALA A 16 -8.03 -4.51 -0.29
C ALA A 16 -6.61 -5.11 -0.14
N ILE A 17 -6.46 -6.21 0.59
CA ILE A 17 -5.20 -6.95 0.67
C ILE A 17 -4.81 -7.48 -0.72
N ASP A 18 -5.72 -8.14 -1.42
CA ASP A 18 -5.47 -8.67 -2.77
C ASP A 18 -5.08 -7.55 -3.75
N VAL A 19 -5.80 -6.43 -3.73
CA VAL A 19 -5.50 -5.24 -4.53
C VAL A 19 -4.13 -4.69 -4.21
N GLY A 20 -3.78 -4.58 -2.92
CA GLY A 20 -2.45 -4.13 -2.49
C GLY A 20 -1.35 -5.05 -2.98
N MET A 21 -1.50 -6.36 -2.80
CA MET A 21 -0.53 -7.35 -3.29
C MET A 21 -0.36 -7.27 -4.80
N TYR A 22 -1.45 -7.17 -5.56
CA TYR A 22 -1.40 -7.01 -7.01
C TYR A 22 -0.72 -5.70 -7.44
N PHE A 23 -1.08 -4.58 -6.82
CA PHE A 23 -0.42 -3.29 -7.03
C PHE A 23 1.09 -3.39 -6.82
N GLY A 24 1.51 -4.07 -5.75
CA GLY A 24 2.92 -4.33 -5.49
C GLY A 24 3.60 -5.17 -6.57
N MET A 25 2.97 -6.28 -6.99
CA MET A 25 3.50 -7.13 -8.06
C MET A 25 3.68 -6.38 -9.38
N VAL A 26 2.74 -5.50 -9.75
CA VAL A 26 2.85 -4.68 -10.97
C VAL A 26 4.04 -3.72 -10.88
N LEU A 27 4.27 -3.08 -9.73
CA LEU A 27 5.46 -2.24 -9.52
C LEU A 27 6.76 -3.02 -9.69
N LEU A 28 6.88 -4.19 -9.05
CA LEU A 28 8.10 -5.02 -9.16
C LEU A 28 8.33 -5.49 -10.60
N LYS A 29 7.26 -5.86 -11.32
CA LYS A 29 7.35 -6.30 -12.71
C LYS A 29 7.90 -5.20 -13.63
N ASN A 30 7.52 -3.96 -13.38
CA ASN A 30 7.91 -2.83 -14.21
C ASN A 30 9.23 -2.19 -13.77
N HIS A 31 9.68 -2.43 -12.54
CA HIS A 31 10.89 -1.85 -11.95
C HIS A 31 11.77 -2.94 -11.30
N PRO A 32 12.69 -3.56 -12.05
CA PRO A 32 13.50 -4.68 -11.57
C PRO A 32 14.46 -4.37 -10.41
N SER A 33 14.71 -3.08 -10.12
CA SER A 33 15.48 -2.62 -8.95
C SER A 33 14.70 -2.79 -7.64
N LEU A 34 13.37 -2.93 -7.72
CA LEU A 34 12.51 -3.11 -6.56
C LEU A 34 12.43 -4.58 -6.16
N ARG A 35 12.19 -4.80 -4.87
CA ARG A 35 12.01 -6.14 -4.32
C ARG A 35 11.13 -6.12 -3.08
N TRP A 36 10.54 -7.28 -2.78
CA TRP A 36 9.90 -7.52 -1.50
C TRP A 36 10.94 -7.53 -0.36
N ASP A 37 10.49 -7.15 0.83
CA ASP A 37 11.23 -7.19 2.07
C ASP A 37 10.28 -7.41 3.25
N PHE A 38 10.83 -7.87 4.38
CA PHE A 38 10.11 -8.05 5.64
C PHE A 38 10.92 -7.40 6.76
N LYS A 39 10.49 -6.22 7.21
CA LYS A 39 11.16 -5.52 8.30
C LYS A 39 10.82 -6.18 9.63
N THR A 40 11.79 -6.89 10.19
CA THR A 40 11.67 -7.69 11.43
C THR A 40 12.69 -7.28 12.49
N GLU A 41 13.52 -6.28 12.20
CA GLU A 41 14.62 -5.83 13.05
C GLU A 41 14.12 -4.98 14.23
N SER A 42 13.00 -4.27 14.07
CA SER A 42 12.44 -3.38 15.08
C SER A 42 10.93 -3.46 15.17
N LYS A 43 10.42 -3.96 16.30
CA LYS A 43 8.97 -3.99 16.62
C LYS A 43 8.32 -2.60 16.68
N ARG A 44 9.12 -1.52 16.68
CA ARG A 44 8.61 -0.14 16.62
C ARG A 44 8.27 0.30 15.19
N PHE A 45 8.66 -0.48 14.18
CA PHE A 45 8.36 -0.17 12.80
C PHE A 45 6.87 -0.41 12.50
N ALA A 46 6.22 0.56 11.87
CA ALA A 46 4.77 0.52 11.65
C ALA A 46 4.32 -0.68 10.80
N ASP A 47 5.17 -1.15 9.89
CA ASP A 47 4.93 -2.31 9.02
C ASP A 47 5.73 -3.53 9.49
N TYR A 48 6.05 -3.62 10.79
CA TYR A 48 6.78 -4.76 11.34
C TYR A 48 6.11 -6.09 10.99
N GLY A 49 6.87 -7.00 10.38
CA GLY A 49 6.38 -8.31 9.96
C GLY A 49 5.40 -8.31 8.79
N GLN A 50 5.14 -7.15 8.17
CA GLN A 50 4.30 -7.05 6.97
C GLN A 50 5.17 -7.03 5.70
N PRO A 51 4.64 -7.52 4.55
CA PRO A 51 5.35 -7.44 3.29
C PRO A 51 5.42 -5.98 2.82
N VAL A 52 6.64 -5.52 2.56
CA VAL A 52 6.89 -4.17 2.02
C VAL A 52 7.76 -4.26 0.78
N ILE A 53 7.73 -3.20 -0.02
CA ILE A 53 8.57 -3.03 -1.21
C ILE A 53 9.64 -2.01 -0.87
N VAL A 54 10.88 -2.36 -1.19
CA VAL A 54 12.06 -1.50 -1.05
C VAL A 54 12.80 -1.39 -2.38
N GLY A 55 13.82 -0.54 -2.43
CA GLY A 55 14.52 -0.15 -3.66
C GLY A 55 14.28 1.31 -4.06
N PHE A 56 13.49 2.06 -3.28
CA PHE A 56 13.20 3.49 -3.46
C PHE A 56 14.17 4.40 -2.66
N GLY A 57 15.44 4.02 -2.57
CA GLY A 57 16.41 4.63 -1.65
C GLY A 57 16.01 4.42 -0.19
N ALA A 58 15.85 5.51 0.57
CA ALA A 58 15.45 5.45 1.98
C ALA A 58 13.94 5.18 2.20
N ALA A 59 13.12 5.24 1.15
CA ALA A 59 11.68 5.05 1.28
C ALA A 59 11.29 3.57 1.23
N ILE A 60 10.24 3.23 1.98
CA ILE A 60 9.64 1.91 2.05
C ILE A 60 8.16 2.06 1.70
N LEU A 61 7.65 1.12 0.93
CA LEU A 61 6.26 1.08 0.49
C LEU A 61 5.57 -0.14 1.08
N ASN A 62 4.53 0.06 1.89
CA ASN A 62 3.59 -1.01 2.23
C ASN A 62 2.38 -0.93 1.29
N PRO A 63 2.28 -1.80 0.27
CA PRO A 63 1.22 -1.71 -0.71
C PRO A 63 -0.17 -2.11 -0.17
N VAL A 64 -0.23 -3.02 0.82
CA VAL A 64 -1.48 -3.41 1.49
C VAL A 64 -2.05 -2.25 2.30
N ARG A 65 -1.19 -1.55 3.06
CA ARG A 65 -1.61 -0.36 3.83
C ARG A 65 -2.19 0.73 2.92
N ILE A 66 -1.60 0.93 1.74
CA ILE A 66 -2.11 1.88 0.75
C ILE A 66 -3.52 1.48 0.30
N ALA A 67 -3.70 0.22 -0.12
CA ALA A 67 -4.99 -0.24 -0.61
C ALA A 67 -6.09 -0.15 0.46
N ILE A 68 -5.80 -0.52 1.71
CA ILE A 68 -6.74 -0.37 2.84
C ILE A 68 -7.07 1.10 3.07
N THR A 69 -6.07 1.98 3.09
CA THR A 69 -6.27 3.42 3.30
C THR A 69 -7.14 4.03 2.19
N LEU A 70 -6.95 3.60 0.94
CA LEU A 70 -7.79 4.01 -0.17
C LEU A 70 -9.21 3.46 -0.07
N ALA A 71 -9.40 2.23 0.41
CA ALA A 71 -10.73 1.66 0.64
C ALA A 71 -11.52 2.49 1.67
N TYR A 72 -10.90 2.87 2.80
CA TYR A 72 -11.51 3.81 3.75
C TYR A 72 -11.83 5.15 3.12
N GLY A 73 -10.90 5.69 2.32
CA GLY A 73 -11.12 6.96 1.63
C GLY A 73 -12.30 6.93 0.67
N VAL A 74 -12.48 5.82 -0.05
CA VAL A 74 -13.62 5.60 -0.96
C VAL A 74 -14.91 5.47 -0.16
N ALA A 75 -14.93 4.68 0.92
CA ALA A 75 -16.10 4.54 1.79
C ALA A 75 -16.52 5.89 2.41
N ALA A 76 -15.55 6.72 2.79
CA ALA A 76 -15.79 8.07 3.32
C ALA A 76 -16.10 9.13 2.25
N GLY A 77 -16.11 8.77 0.95
CA GLY A 77 -16.32 9.73 -0.15
C GLY A 77 -15.19 10.75 -0.34
N THR A 78 -14.03 10.56 0.30
CA THR A 78 -12.86 11.47 0.23
C THR A 78 -11.85 11.06 -0.84
N GLN A 79 -11.94 9.83 -1.35
CA GLN A 79 -11.11 9.30 -2.42
C GLN A 79 -11.97 8.66 -3.51
N SER A 80 -11.40 8.53 -4.70
CA SER A 80 -12.01 7.78 -5.81
C SER A 80 -11.08 6.67 -6.27
N GLY A 81 -11.60 5.71 -7.05
CA GLY A 81 -10.81 4.61 -7.60
C GLY A 81 -9.60 5.05 -8.44
N SER A 82 -9.66 6.26 -9.03
CA SER A 82 -8.53 6.84 -9.79
C SER A 82 -7.27 7.06 -8.94
N ARG A 83 -7.42 7.15 -7.61
CA ARG A 83 -6.31 7.44 -6.70
C ARG A 83 -5.25 6.35 -6.71
N LEU A 84 -5.63 5.09 -6.91
CA LEU A 84 -4.66 3.97 -6.97
C LEU A 84 -3.69 4.14 -8.14
N GLY A 85 -4.17 4.59 -9.30
CA GLY A 85 -3.33 4.87 -10.47
C GLY A 85 -2.36 6.04 -10.24
N GLN A 86 -2.80 7.09 -9.53
CA GLN A 86 -1.93 8.21 -9.17
C GLN A 86 -0.82 7.80 -8.21
N VAL A 87 -1.16 6.95 -7.22
CA VAL A 87 -0.20 6.39 -6.28
C VAL A 87 0.80 5.49 -7.01
N TYR A 88 0.35 4.68 -7.98
CA TYR A 88 1.24 3.90 -8.84
C TYR A 88 2.24 4.80 -9.57
N GLN A 89 1.77 5.87 -10.23
CA GLN A 89 2.64 6.77 -10.97
C GLN A 89 3.71 7.39 -10.07
N PHE A 90 3.31 7.88 -8.89
CA PHE A 90 4.25 8.46 -7.91
C PHE A 90 5.37 7.49 -7.50
N TRP A 91 5.04 6.23 -7.19
CA TRP A 91 6.04 5.23 -6.81
C TRP A 91 6.86 4.76 -8.00
N SER A 92 6.27 4.69 -9.19
CA SER A 92 6.96 4.38 -10.44
C SER A 92 8.04 5.42 -10.75
N ASP A 93 7.72 6.71 -10.62
CA ASP A 93 8.67 7.81 -10.84
C ASP A 93 9.82 7.75 -9.83
N LYS A 94 9.52 7.37 -8.58
CA LYS A 94 10.51 7.22 -7.51
C LYS A 94 11.43 6.00 -7.68
N ALA A 95 11.02 4.98 -8.43
CA ALA A 95 11.86 3.82 -8.72
C ALA A 95 12.89 4.08 -9.83
N GLY A 96 12.61 5.05 -10.71
CA GLY A 96 13.44 5.38 -11.87
C GLY A 96 14.48 6.49 -11.65
N GLY A 97 14.56 7.07 -10.45
CA GLY A 97 15.54 8.08 -10.05
C GLY A 97 16.41 7.64 -8.90
#